data_AF-A0A1G7GJ16-F1
#
_entry.id   AF-A0A1G7GJ16-F1
#
_cell.length_a   1.000
_cell.length_b   1.000
_cell.length_c   1.000
_cell.angle_alpha   90.00
_cell.angle_beta   90.00
_cell.angle_gamma   90.00
#
_symmetry.space_group_name_H-M   'P 1'
#
loop_
_entity.id
_entity.type
_entity.pdbx_description
1 polymer ?
#
loop_
_entity_poly.entity_id
_entity_poly.type
_entity_poly.pdbx_seq_one_letter_code
_entity_poly.pdbx_strand_id
1 'polypeptide(L)' 'MQVPLSPRGLRWLDRVSKLVGLVLLAAALEGSLGQWSLVAGITGLLVGGGTIFLEPTE' A
#
# COMPACT_ATOMS: atom_id res chain seq x y z
N MET A 1 -12.90 -2.69 16.71
CA MET A 1 -13.20 -1.25 16.76
C MET A 1 -13.25 -0.73 15.34
N GLN A 2 -14.44 -0.53 14.78
CA GLN A 2 -14.59 0.17 13.49
C GLN A 2 -14.42 1.65 13.78
N VAL A 3 -13.25 2.21 13.47
CA VAL A 3 -13.12 3.67 13.38
C VAL A 3 -13.80 4.04 12.07
N PRO A 4 -14.95 4.73 12.08
CA PRO A 4 -15.64 5.09 10.86
C PRO A 4 -14.84 6.21 10.19
N LEU A 5 -13.87 5.83 9.37
CA LEU A 5 -13.18 6.78 8.49
C LEU A 5 -14.22 7.30 7.50
N SER A 6 -14.29 8.62 7.36
CA SER A 6 -15.14 9.22 6.34
C SER A 6 -14.83 8.63 4.94
N PRO A 7 -15.80 8.55 4.02
CA PRO A 7 -15.57 8.00 2.67
C PRO A 7 -14.44 8.68 1.91
N ARG A 8 -14.14 9.96 2.23
CA ARG A 8 -12.99 10.69 1.68
C ARG A 8 -11.67 10.22 2.29
N GLY A 9 -11.64 9.95 3.60
CA GLY A 9 -10.47 9.42 4.30
C GLY A 9 -10.07 8.04 3.78
N LEU A 10 -11.03 7.14 3.55
CA LEU A 10 -10.77 5.82 2.96
C LEU A 10 -10.17 5.92 1.55
N ARG A 11 -10.73 6.76 0.69
CA ARG A 11 -10.19 6.98 -0.66
C ARG A 11 -8.80 7.59 -0.66
N TRP A 12 -8.51 8.49 0.28
CA TRP A 12 -7.17 9.07 0.40
C TRP A 12 -6.16 8.03 0.90
N LEU A 13 -6.53 7.26 1.92
CA LEU A 13 -5.71 6.16 2.43
C LEU A 13 -5.41 5.13 1.34
N ASP A 14 -6.41 4.72 0.55
CA ASP A 14 -6.21 3.78 -0.56
C ASP A 14 -5.21 4.32 -1.60
N ARG A 15 -5.32 5.60 -1.98
CA ARG A 15 -4.39 6.23 -2.93
C ARG A 15 -2.97 6.30 -2.37
N VAL A 16 -2.81 6.70 -1.11
CA VAL A 16 -1.50 6.80 -0.46
C VAL A 16 -0.86 5.43 -0.35
N SER A 17 -1.60 4.41 0.09
CA SER A 17 -1.10 3.04 0.17
C SER A 17 -0.66 2.48 -1.17
N LYS A 18 -1.41 2.76 -2.25
CA LYS A 18 -1.00 2.39 -3.63
C LYS A 18 0.28 3.08 -4.07
N LEU A 19 0.42 4.37 -3.80
CA LEU A 19 1.66 5.09 -4.12
C LEU A 19 2.85 4.55 -3.36
N VAL A 20 2.70 4.30 -2.05
CA VAL A 20 3.74 3.67 -1.23
C VAL A 20 4.11 2.29 -1.75
N GLY A 21 3.09 1.48 -2.09
CA GLY A 21 3.29 0.15 -2.67
C GLY A 21 4.05 0.17 -3.99
N LEU A 22 3.69 1.09 -4.89
CA LEU A 22 4.38 1.29 -6.17
C LEU A 22 5.83 1.75 -6.00
N VAL A 23 6.08 2.68 -5.09
CA VAL A 23 7.45 3.17 -4.81
C VAL A 23 8.33 2.06 -4.24
N LEU A 24 7.81 1.29 -3.28
CA LEU A 24 8.53 0.15 -2.71
C LEU A 24 8.82 -0.94 -3.76
N LEU A 25 7.85 -1.22 -4.63
CA LEU A 25 8.03 -2.18 -5.72
C LEU A 25 9.07 -1.67 -6.72
N ALA A 26 9.02 -0.40 -7.10
CA ALA A 26 10.01 0.20 -8.01
C ALA A 26 11.42 0.16 -7.41
N ALA A 27 11.57 0.53 -6.13
CA ALA A 27 12.84 0.47 -5.41
C ALA A 27 13.38 -0.97 -5.33
N ALA A 28 12.51 -1.95 -5.10
CA ALA A 28 12.84 -3.37 -5.08
C ALA A 28 13.32 -3.89 -6.46
N LEU A 29 12.63 -3.50 -7.54
CA LEU A 29 12.98 -3.92 -8.90
C LEU A 29 14.27 -3.27 -9.39
N GLU A 30 14.51 -2.02 -9.01
CA GLU A 30 15.75 -1.32 -9.34
C GLU A 30 16.94 -1.85 -8.51
N GLY A 31 16.68 -2.43 -7.34
CA GLY A 31 17.71 -3.04 -6.49
C GLY A 31 18.32 -2.08 -5.47
N SER A 32 17.86 -0.83 -5.38
CA SER A 32 18.28 0.20 -4.41
C SER A 32 18.29 -0.24 -2.95
N LEU A 33 17.54 -1.28 -2.59
CA LEU A 33 17.43 -1.81 -1.22
C LEU A 33 18.36 -3.01 -0.96
N GLY A 34 19.18 -3.41 -1.94
CA GLY A 34 20.13 -4.51 -1.83
C GLY A 34 19.48 -5.83 -1.43
N GLN A 35 19.95 -6.45 -0.35
CA GLN A 35 19.39 -7.70 0.19
C GLN A 35 17.92 -7.59 0.61
N TRP A 36 17.45 -6.38 0.91
CA TRP A 36 16.07 -6.14 1.34
C TRP A 36 15.10 -5.93 0.18
N SER A 37 15.57 -5.85 -1.06
CA SER A 37 14.75 -5.59 -2.24
C SER A 37 13.60 -6.59 -2.37
N LEU A 38 13.84 -7.89 -2.17
CA LEU A 38 12.78 -8.90 -2.24
C LEU A 38 11.69 -8.65 -1.18
N VAL A 39 12.11 -8.40 0.07
CA VAL A 39 11.19 -8.13 1.19
C VAL A 39 10.39 -6.87 0.93
N ALA A 40 11.05 -5.79 0.50
CA ALA A 40 10.42 -4.52 0.19
C ALA A 40 9.42 -4.62 -0.97
N GLY A 41 9.73 -5.41 -2.01
CA GLY A 41 8.81 -5.67 -3.12
C GLY A 41 7.55 -6.40 -2.66
N ILE A 42 7.69 -7.43 -1.82
CA ILE A 42 6.56 -8.15 -1.23
C ILE A 42 5.73 -7.22 -0.33
N THR A 43 6.38 -6.43 0.53
CA THR A 43 5.70 -5.45 1.37
C THR A 43 4.95 -4.41 0.54
N GLY A 44 5.58 -3.90 -0.52
CA GLY A 44 4.96 -2.93 -1.43
C GLY A 44 3.71 -3.51 -2.11
N LEU A 45 3.76 -4.77 -2.56
CA LEU A 45 2.62 -5.47 -3.13
C LEU A 45 1.48 -5.63 -2.11
N LEU A 46 1.79 -6.04 -0.88
CA LEU A 46 0.79 -6.23 0.19
C LEU A 46 0.16 -4.90 0.61
N VAL A 47 0.95 -3.83 0.73
CA VAL A 47 0.44 -2.50 1.12
C VAL A 47 -0.41 -1.90 0.00
N GLY A 48 0.05 -1.96 -1.26
CA GLY A 48 -0.69 -1.40 -2.39
C GLY A 48 -1.91 -2.22 -2.81
N GLY A 49 -1.87 -3.54 -2.66
CA GLY A 49 -2.96 -4.45 -3.00
C GLY A 49 -3.94 -4.70 -1.86
N GLY A 50 -3.47 -4.65 -0.60
CA GLY A 50 -4.28 -4.96 0.57
C GLY A 50 -5.40 -3.94 0.83
N THR A 51 -5.24 -2.69 0.36
CA THR A 51 -6.29 -1.68 0.49
C THR A 51 -7.48 -1.88 -0.44
N ILE A 52 -7.40 -2.80 -1.41
CA ILE A 52 -8.52 -3.16 -2.30
C ILE A 52 -9.69 -3.76 -1.50
N PHE A 53 -9.40 -4.41 -0.37
CA PHE A 53 -10.41 -5.02 0.50
C PHE A 53 -11.03 -4.05 1.52
N LEU A 54 -10.61 -2.78 1.54
CA LEU A 54 -11.20 -1.76 2.39
C LEU A 54 -12.45 -1.20 1.71
N GLU A 55 -13.59 -1.86 1.92
CA GLU A 55 -14.89 -1.34 1.51
C GLU A 55 -15.39 -0.27 2.50
N PRO A 56 -15.91 0.88 2.02
CA PRO A 56 -16.64 1.80 2.87
C PRO A 56 -17.87 1.08 3.43
N THR A 57 -18.00 1.04 4.75
CA THR A 57 -19.26 0.63 5.39
C THR A 57 -20.26 1.75 5.17
N GLU A 58 -21.26 1.53 4.30
CA GLU A 58 -22.43 2.41 4.17
C GLU A 58 -23.36 2.32 5.38
#